data_AF-A0AAD1VI80-F1
#
_entry.id   AF-A0AAD1VI80-F1
#
_cell.length_a   1.000
_cell.length_b   1.000
_cell.length_c   1.000
_cell.angle_alpha   90.00
_cell.angle_beta   90.00
_cell.angle_gamma   90.00
#
_symmetry.space_group_name_H-M   'P 1'
#
loop_
_entity.id
_entity.type
_entity.pdbx_description
1 polymer ?
#
loop_
_entity_poly.entity_id
_entity_poly.type
_entity_poly.pdbx_seq_one_letter_code
_entity_poly.pdbx_strand_id
1 'polypeptide(L)'
;MAQSTPRCSYVHSSSFHPSHTKQGIIFSQATRYHRICSDPNDRNSHLNVLSQSMRQKGYKPKTIKQINSAEKTPRTRLLQYKEKKISTRVPLVVTYNPALEEIRKIITYNQY
;
A
#
# COMPACT_ATOMS: atom_id res chain seq x y z
N MET A 1 27.30 10.93 -15.50
CA MET A 1 27.15 10.77 -14.03
C MET A 1 25.78 10.16 -13.77
N ALA A 2 25.71 8.93 -13.25
CA ALA A 2 24.43 8.30 -12.92
C ALA A 2 23.77 9.09 -11.78
N GLN A 3 22.56 9.62 -12.02
CA GLN A 3 21.79 10.29 -10.97
C GLN A 3 21.45 9.26 -9.90
N SER A 4 21.96 9.47 -8.68
CA SER A 4 21.53 8.70 -7.50
C SER A 4 20.03 8.88 -7.36
N THR A 5 19.26 7.81 -7.60
CA THR A 5 17.80 7.84 -7.49
C THR A 5 17.40 8.30 -6.09
N PRO A 6 16.46 9.24 -5.94
CA PRO A 6 16.04 9.72 -4.63
C PRO A 6 15.63 8.55 -3.75
N ARG A 7 16.18 8.52 -2.53
CA ARG A 7 15.93 7.49 -1.53
C ARG A 7 14.42 7.32 -1.35
N CYS A 8 13.87 6.13 -1.65
CA CYS A 8 12.47 5.80 -1.36
C CYS A 8 12.20 5.89 0.15
N SER A 9 11.80 7.06 0.64
CA SER A 9 11.45 7.28 2.04
C SER A 9 9.99 6.89 2.28
N TYR A 10 9.73 5.61 2.54
CA TYR A 10 8.41 5.22 3.04
C TYR A 10 8.09 5.95 4.36
N VAL A 11 6.82 6.27 4.59
CA VAL A 11 6.38 6.93 5.84
C VAL A 11 6.68 6.05 7.06
N HIS A 12 7.06 6.66 8.18
CA HIS A 12 7.30 5.94 9.44
C HIS A 12 5.99 5.40 10.03
N SER A 13 6.04 4.33 10.83
CA SER A 13 4.82 3.73 11.40
C SER A 13 4.06 4.65 12.36
N SER A 14 4.76 5.58 13.03
CA SER A 14 4.18 6.59 13.92
C SER A 14 3.64 7.84 13.20
N SER A 15 3.75 7.91 11.88
CA SER A 15 3.21 9.03 11.10
C SER A 15 1.69 9.18 11.27
N PHE A 16 1.18 10.40 11.07
CA PHE A 16 -0.23 10.75 11.25
C PHE A 16 -1.10 10.34 10.04
N HIS A 17 -1.10 9.03 9.76
CA HIS A 17 -1.88 8.43 8.68
C HIS A 17 -2.76 7.29 9.21
N PRO A 18 -3.90 7.03 8.56
CA PRO A 18 -4.75 5.89 8.88
C PRO A 18 -3.98 4.57 8.83
N SER A 19 -4.44 3.60 9.62
CA SER A 19 -3.89 2.24 9.63
C SER A 19 -3.97 1.57 8.26
N HIS A 20 -5.09 1.74 7.55
CA HIS A 20 -5.31 1.17 6.22
C HIS A 20 -4.36 1.76 5.17
N THR A 21 -4.01 3.05 5.26
CA THR A 21 -3.04 3.69 4.36
C THR A 21 -1.65 3.07 4.54
N LYS A 22 -1.21 2.91 5.80
CA LYS A 22 0.07 2.28 6.14
C LYS A 22 0.16 0.84 5.65
N GLN A 23 -0.91 0.07 5.80
CA GLN A 23 -1.03 -1.29 5.25
C GLN A 23 -1.02 -1.29 3.71
N GLY A 24 -1.76 -0.36 3.11
CA GLY A 24 -1.87 -0.19 1.67
C GLY A 24 -0.55 0.13 1.00
N ILE A 25 0.34 0.90 1.65
CA ILE A 25 1.70 1.16 1.15
C ILE A 25 2.46 -0.15 0.99
N ILE A 26 2.50 -1.00 2.02
CA ILE A 26 3.22 -2.28 1.99
C ILE A 26 2.63 -3.20 0.90
N PHE A 27 1.31 -3.36 0.90
CA PHE A 27 0.60 -4.19 -0.08
C PHE A 27 0.85 -3.73 -1.52
N SER A 28 0.78 -2.42 -1.77
CA SER A 28 0.95 -1.84 -3.10
C SER A 28 2.38 -2.00 -3.61
N GLN A 29 3.37 -1.84 -2.73
CA GLN A 29 4.77 -2.04 -3.10
C GLN A 29 5.06 -3.50 -3.42
N ALA A 30 4.58 -4.44 -2.58
CA ALA A 30 4.73 -5.87 -2.86
C ALA A 30 4.06 -6.23 -4.21
N THR A 31 2.83 -5.78 -4.43
CA THR A 31 2.11 -5.97 -5.70
C THR A 31 2.87 -5.41 -6.90
N ARG A 32 3.55 -4.27 -6.75
CA ARG A 32 4.40 -3.69 -7.80
C ARG A 32 5.55 -4.63 -8.15
N TYR A 33 6.27 -5.17 -7.17
CA TYR A 33 7.34 -6.13 -7.43
C TYR A 33 6.83 -7.38 -8.14
N HIS A 34 5.65 -7.89 -7.78
CA HIS A 34 5.01 -9.00 -8.49
C HIS A 34 4.73 -8.70 -9.97
N ARG A 35 4.44 -7.45 -10.33
CA ARG A 35 4.19 -7.05 -11.73
C ARG A 35 5.49 -6.90 -12.51
N ILE A 36 6.46 -6.20 -11.93
CA ILE A 36 7.72 -5.83 -12.60
C ILE A 36 8.66 -7.02 -12.74
N CYS A 37 8.92 -7.75 -11.66
CA CYS A 37 9.87 -8.85 -11.66
C CYS A 37 9.24 -10.10 -12.29
N SER A 38 9.84 -10.58 -13.37
CA SER A 38 9.44 -11.85 -14.01
C SER A 38 10.12 -13.05 -13.34
N ASP A 39 11.37 -12.90 -12.89
CA ASP A 39 12.08 -13.91 -12.10
C ASP A 39 11.60 -13.89 -10.64
N PRO A 40 11.14 -15.05 -10.10
CA PRO A 40 10.81 -15.19 -8.69
C PRO A 40 11.96 -14.87 -7.72
N ASN A 41 13.21 -15.13 -8.08
CA ASN A 41 14.37 -14.91 -7.20
C ASN A 41 14.60 -13.41 -6.97
N ASP A 42 14.64 -12.62 -8.05
CA ASP A 42 14.73 -11.16 -7.99
C ASP A 42 13.57 -10.56 -7.20
N ARG A 43 12.36 -11.05 -7.46
CA ARG A 43 11.16 -10.63 -6.73
C ARG A 43 11.32 -10.87 -5.23
N ASN A 44 11.73 -12.07 -4.83
CA ASN A 44 11.89 -12.43 -3.43
C ASN A 44 13.00 -11.60 -2.75
N SER A 45 14.08 -11.30 -3.46
CA SER A 45 15.12 -10.38 -3.00
C SER A 45 14.56 -8.99 -2.69
N HIS A 46 13.78 -8.41 -3.60
CA HIS A 46 13.12 -7.11 -3.39
C HIS A 46 12.09 -7.13 -2.25
N LEU A 47 11.33 -8.21 -2.09
CA LEU A 47 10.37 -8.37 -0.98
C LEU A 47 11.08 -8.46 0.38
N ASN A 48 12.24 -9.11 0.44
CA ASN A 48 13.06 -9.15 1.65
C ASN A 48 13.59 -7.76 2.02
N VAL A 49 14.12 -7.02 1.05
CA VAL A 49 14.57 -5.62 1.26
C VAL A 49 13.41 -4.73 1.72
N LEU A 50 12.22 -4.90 1.12
CA LEU A 50 11.00 -4.18 1.54
C LEU A 50 10.64 -4.50 3.00
N SER A 51 10.62 -5.79 3.36
CA SER A 51 10.32 -6.24 4.72
C SER A 51 11.29 -5.63 5.74
N GLN A 52 12.60 -5.68 5.47
CA GLN A 52 13.62 -5.10 6.34
C GLN A 52 13.46 -3.58 6.48
N SER A 53 13.22 -2.87 5.37
CA SER A 53 12.99 -1.42 5.37
C SER A 53 11.77 -1.03 6.19
N MET A 54 10.70 -1.82 6.15
CA MET A 54 9.49 -1.57 6.94
C MET A 54 9.73 -1.85 8.43
N ARG A 55 10.50 -2.89 8.79
CA ARG A 55 10.89 -3.14 10.19
C ARG A 55 11.67 -1.97 10.76
N GLN A 56 12.66 -1.46 10.02
CA GLN A 56 13.45 -0.29 10.42
C GLN A 56 12.59 0.96 10.62
N LYS A 57 11.48 1.09 9.88
CA LYS A 57 10.50 2.18 10.02
C LYS A 57 9.45 1.94 11.11
N GLY A 58 9.68 0.96 11.99
CA GLY A 58 8.82 0.67 13.14
C GLY A 58 7.51 -0.03 12.80
N TYR A 59 7.37 -0.64 11.61
CA TYR A 59 6.15 -1.37 11.28
C TYR A 59 6.10 -2.72 12.01
N LYS A 60 4.94 -3.01 12.63
CA LYS A 60 4.71 -4.27 13.34
C LYS A 60 4.72 -5.45 12.35
N PRO A 61 5.16 -6.65 12.76
CA PRO A 61 5.16 -7.86 11.91
C PRO A 61 3.79 -8.16 11.28
N LYS A 62 2.69 -7.92 12.02
CA LYS A 62 1.32 -8.08 11.52
C LYS A 62 1.02 -7.20 10.29
N THR A 63 1.56 -5.98 10.23
CA THR A 63 1.38 -5.08 9.09
C THR A 63 2.28 -5.50 7.93
N ILE A 64 3.48 -6.01 8.20
CA ILE A 64 4.42 -6.49 7.18
C ILE A 64 3.88 -7.73 6.45
N LYS A 65 3.06 -8.56 7.12
CA LYS A 65 2.36 -9.70 6.50
C LYS A 65 1.46 -9.32 5.32
N GLN A 66 1.22 -8.03 5.06
CA GLN A 66 0.57 -7.58 3.83
C GLN A 66 1.37 -7.93 2.56
N ILE A 67 2.68 -8.20 2.68
CA ILE A 67 3.49 -8.79 1.61
C ILE A 67 2.87 -10.13 1.17
N ASN A 68 2.61 -11.03 2.12
CA ASN A 68 2.02 -12.34 1.85
C ASN A 68 0.61 -12.21 1.25
N SER A 69 -0.16 -11.19 1.63
CA SER A 69 -1.46 -10.89 1.01
C SER A 69 -1.32 -10.55 -0.46
N ALA A 70 -0.27 -9.82 -0.86
CA ALA A 70 -0.01 -9.48 -2.26
C ALA A 70 0.40 -10.72 -3.07
N GLU A 71 1.19 -11.62 -2.47
CA GLU A 71 1.64 -12.86 -3.10
C GLU A 71 0.49 -13.81 -3.50
N LYS A 72 -0.64 -13.74 -2.79
CA LYS A 72 -1.84 -14.54 -3.12
C LYS A 72 -2.44 -14.22 -4.49
N THR A 73 -2.15 -13.04 -5.05
CA THR A 73 -2.66 -12.66 -6.36
C THR A 73 -1.66 -13.05 -7.43
N PRO A 74 -2.02 -13.97 -8.36
CA PRO A 74 -1.08 -14.41 -9.39
C PRO A 74 -0.72 -13.26 -10.33
N ARG A 75 0.53 -13.26 -10.82
CA ARG A 75 1.05 -12.22 -11.71
C ARG A 75 0.18 -12.03 -12.96
N THR A 76 -0.30 -13.14 -13.55
CA THR A 76 -1.20 -13.12 -14.71
C THR A 76 -2.42 -12.24 -14.48
N ARG A 77 -3.06 -12.35 -13.31
CA ARG A 77 -4.19 -11.51 -12.91
C ARG A 77 -3.78 -10.06 -12.62
N LEU A 78 -2.59 -9.84 -12.08
CA LEU A 78 -2.09 -8.50 -11.77
C LEU A 78 -1.76 -7.66 -13.00
N LEU A 79 -1.44 -8.30 -14.13
CA LEU A 79 -1.14 -7.67 -15.41
C LEU A 79 -2.38 -7.40 -16.26
N GLN A 80 -3.50 -8.06 -15.95
CA GLN A 80 -4.77 -7.79 -16.63
C GLN A 80 -5.21 -6.35 -16.35
N TYR A 81 -5.57 -5.65 -17.42
CA TYR A 81 -6.21 -4.35 -17.31
C TYR A 81 -7.58 -4.52 -16.64
N LYS A 82 -7.90 -3.61 -15.72
CA LYS A 82 -9.20 -3.56 -15.07
C LYS A 82 -9.89 -2.27 -15.47
N GLU A 83 -11.06 -2.38 -16.07
CA GLU A 83 -11.87 -1.22 -16.37
C GLU A 83 -12.21 -0.46 -15.09
N LYS A 84 -11.96 0.86 -15.13
CA LYS A 84 -12.28 1.74 -14.02
C LYS A 84 -13.77 2.07 -14.08
N LYS A 85 -14.52 1.68 -13.05
CA LYS A 85 -15.91 2.12 -12.89
C LYS A 85 -15.93 3.64 -12.73
N ILE A 86 -16.64 4.33 -13.63
CA ILE A 86 -16.90 5.76 -13.52
C ILE A 86 -18.04 5.94 -12.52
N SER A 87 -17.88 6.86 -11.57
CA SER A 87 -18.92 7.22 -10.62
C SER A 87 -19.31 8.67 -10.84
N THR A 88 -20.61 8.96 -10.83
CA THR A 88 -21.16 10.32 -10.86
C THR A 88 -21.19 10.98 -9.48
N ARG A 89 -20.77 10.26 -8.43
CA ARG A 89 -20.74 10.78 -7.05
C ARG A 89 -19.69 11.87 -6.91
N VAL A 90 -20.07 12.99 -6.30
CA VAL A 90 -19.13 14.05 -5.91
C VAL A 90 -18.32 13.57 -4.68
N PRO A 91 -16.98 13.54 -4.75
CA PRO A 91 -16.16 13.14 -3.61
C PRO A 91 -16.11 14.25 -2.56
N LEU A 92 -16.34 13.91 -1.29
CA LEU A 92 -16.01 14.76 -0.15
C LEU A 92 -14.54 14.52 0.24
N VAL A 93 -13.69 15.54 0.07
CA VAL A 93 -12.27 15.47 0.40
C VAL A 93 -12.03 16.22 1.70
N VAL A 94 -11.54 15.50 2.72
CA VAL A 94 -11.18 16.08 4.04
C VAL A 94 -9.81 15.58 4.46
N THR A 95 -9.08 16.40 5.22
CA THR A 95 -7.81 15.98 5.82
C THR A 95 -8.07 14.93 6.90
N TYR A 96 -7.30 13.85 6.88
CA TYR A 96 -7.41 12.81 7.90
C TYR A 96 -7.07 13.38 9.29
N ASN A 97 -7.97 13.20 10.24
CA ASN A 97 -7.77 13.50 11.64
C ASN A 97 -8.49 12.43 12.48
N PRO A 98 -7.80 11.69 13.37
CA PRO A 98 -8.42 10.73 14.29
C PRO A 98 -9.52 11.33 15.17
N ALA A 99 -9.51 12.64 15.43
CA ALA A 99 -10.55 13.33 16.18
C ALA A 99 -11.86 13.48 15.38
N LEU A 100 -11.85 13.25 14.07
CA LEU A 100 -13.02 13.35 13.19
C LEU A 100 -13.69 11.98 12.95
N GLU A 101 -13.71 11.13 13.97
CA GLU A 101 -14.29 9.77 13.87
C GLU A 101 -15.79 9.81 13.53
N GLU A 102 -16.52 10.83 13.99
CA GLU A 102 -17.93 11.02 13.67
C GLU A 102 -18.17 11.25 12.17
N ILE A 103 -17.33 12.06 11.52
CA ILE A 103 -17.40 12.27 10.06
C ILE A 103 -17.19 10.93 9.34
N ARG A 104 -16.24 10.12 9.80
CA ARG A 104 -16.00 8.78 9.25
C ARG A 104 -17.22 7.87 9.38
N LYS A 105 -17.91 7.89 10.53
CA LYS A 105 -19.16 7.12 10.74
C LYS A 105 -20.25 7.55 9.76
N ILE A 106 -20.48 8.85 9.60
CA ILE A 106 -21.49 9.40 8.69
C ILE A 106 -21.19 8.98 7.24
N ILE A 107 -19.93 9.10 6.80
CA ILE A 107 -19.53 8.70 5.44
C ILE A 107 -19.77 7.20 5.22
N THR A 108 -19.47 6.36 6.21
CA THR A 108 -19.62 4.90 6.11
C THR A 108 -21.09 4.47 6.15
N TYR A 109 -21.92 5.15 6.94
CA TYR A 109 -23.37 4.88 7.02
C TYR A 109 -24.08 5.18 5.68
N ASN A 110 -23.73 6.29 5.04
CA ASN A 110 -24.30 6.73 3.76
C ASN A 110 -23.57 6.13 2.53
N GLN A 111 -22.81 5.05 2.71
CA GLN A 111 -22.10 4.36 1.62
C GLN A 111 -22.92 3.27 0.92
N TYR A 112 -24.09 2.91 1.49
CA TYR A 112 -25.10 2.03 0.92
C TYR A 112 -26.35 2.83 0.52
#